data_AF-A0A099KEH5-F1
#
_entry.id   AF-A0A099KEH5-F1
#
_cell.length_a   1.000
_cell.length_b   1.000
_cell.length_c   1.000
_cell.angle_alpha   90.00
_cell.angle_beta   90.00
_cell.angle_gamma   90.00
#
_symmetry.space_group_name_H-M   'P 1'
#
loop_
_entity.id
_entity.type
_entity.pdbx_description
1 polymer ?
#
loop_
_entity_poly.entity_id
_entity_poly.type
_entity_poly.pdbx_seq_one_letter_code
_entity_poly.pdbx_strand_id
1 'polypeptide(L)'
;MTFFKSLILAVFATIMLTYVFGVSIIEWFDISIYRDQHQVEPLKAISISALVMVVLVVAALAIVLSVFGTLIFACLLLCGGILLVGVGIFWPIFFIAMVIWLCTREKPISQ
;
A
#
# COMPACT_ATOMS: atom_id res chain seq x y z
N MET A 1 23.61 -12.87 -14.90
CA MET A 1 22.68 -13.38 -13.88
C MET A 1 21.31 -13.49 -14.53
N THR A 2 20.92 -14.69 -14.95
CA THR A 2 19.63 -14.91 -15.62
C THR A 2 18.51 -14.78 -14.60
N PHE A 3 17.54 -13.91 -14.87
CA PHE A 3 16.33 -13.65 -14.06
C PHE A 3 15.68 -14.94 -13.53
N PHE A 4 15.65 -15.99 -14.36
CA PHE A 4 15.11 -17.30 -14.03
C PHE A 4 15.80 -18.00 -12.84
N LYS A 5 17.13 -17.85 -12.72
CA LYS A 5 17.90 -18.39 -11.59
C LYS A 5 17.55 -17.68 -10.29
N SER A 6 17.33 -16.36 -10.36
CA SER A 6 16.92 -15.55 -9.20
C SER A 6 15.48 -15.86 -8.79
N LEU A 7 14.59 -16.09 -9.76
CA LEU A 7 13.19 -16.42 -9.52
C LEU A 7 13.06 -17.75 -8.76
N ILE A 8 13.76 -18.79 -9.21
CA ILE A 8 13.74 -20.12 -8.55
C ILE A 8 14.29 -20.02 -7.12
N LEU A 9 15.38 -19.28 -6.93
CA LEU A 9 15.97 -19.08 -5.60
C LEU A 9 15.01 -18.33 -4.66
N ALA A 10 14.30 -17.32 -5.18
CA ALA A 10 13.32 -16.55 -4.42
C ALA A 10 12.12 -17.42 -4.01
N VAL A 11 11.56 -18.21 -4.92
CA VAL A 11 10.46 -19.14 -4.61
C VAL A 11 10.89 -20.19 -3.59
N PHE A 12 12.09 -20.76 -3.73
CA PHE A 12 12.61 -21.72 -2.75
C PHE A 12 12.80 -21.07 -1.38
N ALA A 13 13.35 -19.86 -1.33
CA ALA A 13 13.56 -19.11 -0.10
C ALA A 13 12.23 -18.75 0.59
N THR A 14 11.19 -18.36 -0.15
CA THR A 14 9.89 -18.03 0.46
C THR A 14 9.17 -19.27 0.98
N ILE A 15 9.29 -20.42 0.31
CA ILE A 15 8.76 -21.69 0.82
C ILE A 15 9.50 -22.10 2.10
N MET A 16 10.84 -22.05 2.09
CA MET A 16 11.66 -22.33 3.28
C MET A 16 11.31 -21.40 4.44
N LEU A 17 11.20 -20.09 4.17
CA LEU A 17 10.85 -19.09 5.18
C LEU A 17 9.46 -19.35 5.75
N THR A 18 8.45 -19.60 4.90
CA THR A 18 7.08 -19.85 5.34
C THR A 18 7.00 -21.10 6.23
N TYR A 19 7.74 -22.15 5.87
CA TYR A 19 7.73 -23.40 6.62
C TYR A 19 8.47 -23.28 7.96
N VAL A 20 9.71 -22.79 7.95
CA VAL A 20 10.52 -22.64 9.18
C VAL A 20 9.85 -21.66 10.13
N PHE A 21 9.42 -20.50 9.62
CA PHE A 21 8.78 -19.48 10.43
C PHE A 21 7.40 -19.93 10.92
N GLY A 22 6.64 -20.67 10.11
CA GLY A 22 5.36 -21.23 10.49
C GLY A 22 5.48 -22.24 11.63
N VAL A 23 6.41 -23.18 11.52
CA VAL A 23 6.67 -24.18 12.58
C VAL A 23 7.17 -23.49 13.86
N SER A 24 8.10 -22.53 13.75
CA SER A 24 8.59 -21.79 14.91
C SER A 24 7.49 -21.01 15.62
N ILE A 25 6.53 -20.41 14.91
CA ILE A 25 5.39 -19.73 15.54
C ILE A 25 4.49 -20.74 16.27
N ILE A 26 4.20 -21.89 15.67
CA ILE A 26 3.35 -22.92 16.28
C ILE A 26 3.99 -23.46 17.57
N GLU A 27 5.30 -23.67 17.54
CA GLU A 27 6.10 -24.10 18.69
C GLU A 27 6.19 -23.00 19.76
N TRP A 28 6.38 -21.74 19.38
CA TRP A 28 6.45 -20.61 20.32
C TRP A 28 5.12 -20.31 21.01
N PHE A 29 4.00 -20.62 20.35
CA PHE A 29 2.65 -20.49 20.90
C PHE A 29 2.19 -21.72 21.71
N ASP A 30 3.03 -22.76 21.85
CA ASP A 30 2.73 -24.01 22.57
C ASP A 30 1.33 -24.57 22.24
N ILE A 31 0.94 -24.50 20.96
CA ILE A 31 -0.36 -25.01 20.48
C ILE A 31 -0.27 -26.54 20.41
N SER A 32 -0.33 -27.16 21.57
CA SER A 32 -0.60 -28.58 21.72
C SER A 32 -2.10 -28.81 21.51
N ILE A 33 -2.48 -29.27 20.31
CA ILE A 33 -3.84 -29.78 20.06
C ILE A 33 -3.94 -31.16 20.72
N TYR A 34 -3.90 -31.21 22.05
CA TYR A 34 -4.28 -32.38 22.84
C TYR A 34 -5.44 -31.96 23.75
N ARG A 35 -6.65 -32.11 23.21
CA ARG A 35 -7.88 -32.04 24.02
C ARG A 35 -8.13 -33.44 24.56
N ASP A 36 -7.99 -33.57 25.88
CA ASP A 36 -8.32 -34.72 26.73
C ASP A 36 -9.20 -35.80 26.06
N GLN A 37 -8.53 -36.87 25.64
CA GLN A 37 -9.06 -38.21 25.36
C GLN A 37 -10.26 -38.38 24.41
N HIS A 38 -10.66 -37.37 23.64
CA HIS A 38 -11.59 -37.56 22.53
C HIS A 38 -11.04 -36.87 21.29
N GLN A 39 -10.80 -37.66 20.24
CA GLN A 39 -10.46 -37.17 18.90
C GLN A 39 -11.52 -36.16 18.50
N VAL A 40 -11.20 -34.87 18.62
CA VAL A 40 -11.89 -33.87 17.81
C VAL A 40 -11.57 -34.23 16.37
N GLU A 41 -12.59 -34.50 15.55
CA GLU A 41 -12.39 -34.78 14.14
C GLU A 41 -11.45 -33.70 13.59
N PRO A 42 -10.28 -34.07 13.03
CA PRO A 42 -9.26 -33.11 12.59
C PRO A 42 -9.83 -31.98 11.73
N LEU A 43 -10.88 -32.30 10.97
CA LEU A 43 -11.59 -31.37 10.11
C LEU A 43 -12.29 -30.22 10.87
N LYS A 44 -12.83 -30.48 12.07
CA LYS A 44 -13.54 -29.48 12.87
C LYS A 44 -12.59 -28.51 13.59
N ALA A 45 -11.40 -28.98 13.96
CA ALA A 45 -10.36 -28.12 14.50
C ALA A 45 -9.77 -27.20 13.42
N ILE A 46 -9.55 -27.75 12.21
CA ILE A 46 -9.06 -26.99 11.06
C ILE A 46 -10.06 -25.90 10.65
N SER A 47 -11.37 -26.18 10.63
CA SER A 47 -12.37 -25.19 10.22
C SER A 47 -12.45 -23.98 11.15
N ILE A 48 -12.31 -24.19 12.46
CA ILE A 48 -12.31 -23.10 13.45
C ILE A 48 -11.01 -22.29 13.35
N SER A 49 -9.86 -22.95 13.21
CA SER A 49 -8.56 -22.28 13.03
C SER A 49 -8.49 -21.46 11.74
N ALA A 50 -9.04 -22.00 10.65
CA ALA A 50 -9.13 -21.30 9.37
C ALA A 50 -9.97 -20.02 9.48
N LEU A 51 -11.10 -20.06 10.19
CA LEU A 51 -11.94 -18.89 10.39
C LEU A 51 -11.24 -17.80 11.21
N VAL A 52 -10.50 -18.18 12.26
CA VAL A 52 -9.68 -17.24 13.04
C VAL A 52 -8.60 -16.60 12.16
N MET A 53 -7.90 -17.38 11.35
CA MET A 53 -6.89 -16.86 10.42
C MET A 53 -7.48 -15.86 9.42
N VAL A 54 -8.65 -16.13 8.86
CA VAL A 54 -9.32 -15.19 7.94
C VAL A 54 -9.61 -13.86 8.62
N VAL A 55 -10.13 -13.88 9.86
CA VAL A 55 -10.40 -12.65 10.63
C VAL A 55 -9.12 -11.87 10.89
N LEU A 56 -8.04 -12.56 11.27
CA LEU A 56 -6.74 -11.92 11.50
C LEU A 56 -6.16 -11.30 10.21
N VAL A 57 -6.29 -11.97 9.07
CA VAL A 57 -5.84 -11.44 7.77
C VAL A 57 -6.63 -10.20 7.38
N VAL A 58 -7.96 -10.22 7.55
CA VAL A 58 -8.81 -9.04 7.26
C VAL A 58 -8.43 -7.87 8.17
N ALA A 59 -8.20 -8.11 9.47
CA ALA A 59 -7.74 -7.09 10.40
C ALA A 59 -6.38 -6.52 9.99
N ALA A 60 -5.42 -7.37 9.63
CA ALA A 60 -4.11 -6.95 9.16
C ALA A 60 -4.20 -6.11 7.87
N LEU A 61 -5.00 -6.54 6.89
CA LEU A 61 -5.25 -5.78 5.67
C LEU A 61 -5.87 -4.41 5.95
N ALA A 62 -6.85 -4.33 6.86
CA ALA A 62 -7.46 -3.06 7.25
C ALA A 62 -6.42 -2.10 7.85
N ILE A 63 -5.54 -2.61 8.74
CA ILE A 63 -4.48 -1.80 9.36
C ILE A 63 -3.48 -1.32 8.30
N VAL A 64 -2.97 -2.22 7.47
CA VAL A 64 -2.00 -1.89 6.41
C VAL A 64 -2.60 -0.86 5.46
N LEU A 65 -3.80 -1.11 4.93
CA LEU A 65 -4.45 -0.17 4.01
C LEU A 65 -4.75 1.19 4.67
N SER A 66 -5.13 1.21 5.95
CA SER A 66 -5.38 2.45 6.68
C SER A 66 -4.09 3.27 6.87
N VAL A 67 -3.00 2.64 7.30
CA VAL A 67 -1.73 3.32 7.57
C VAL A 67 -1.11 3.83 6.26
N PHE A 68 -0.99 2.96 5.25
CA PHE A 68 -0.42 3.35 3.96
C PHE A 68 -1.32 4.34 3.21
N GLY A 69 -2.64 4.14 3.26
CA GLY A 69 -3.60 5.06 2.66
C GLY A 69 -3.49 6.47 3.23
N THR A 70 -3.44 6.59 4.56
CA THR A 70 -3.28 7.88 5.24
C THR A 70 -1.94 8.54 4.91
N LEU A 71 -0.85 7.76 4.87
CA LEU A 71 0.48 8.29 4.56
C LEU A 71 0.55 8.87 3.14
N ILE A 72 0.06 8.12 2.15
CA ILE A 72 0.03 8.57 0.74
C ILE A 72 -0.90 9.77 0.60
N PHE A 73 -2.05 9.74 1.26
CA PHE A 73 -3.02 10.84 1.22
C PHE A 73 -2.46 12.13 1.83
N ALA A 74 -1.76 12.04 2.97
CA ALA A 74 -1.10 13.18 3.59
C ALA A 74 -0.01 13.77 2.68
N CYS A 75 0.79 12.92 2.03
CA CYS A 75 1.82 13.35 1.09
C CYS A 75 1.22 14.07 -0.13
N LEU A 76 0.14 13.50 -0.71
CA LEU A 76 -0.59 14.10 -1.82
C LEU A 76 -1.22 15.43 -1.43
N LEU A 77 -1.78 15.55 -0.22
CA LEU A 77 -2.35 16.80 0.28
C LEU A 77 -1.29 17.89 0.43
N LEU A 78 -0.11 17.56 0.98
CA LEU A 78 1.00 18.48 1.10
C LEU A 78 1.49 18.94 -0.29
N CYS A 79 1.75 18.01 -1.19
CA CYS A 79 2.23 18.31 -2.55
C CYS A 79 1.18 19.12 -3.34
N GLY A 80 -0.08 18.68 -3.32
CA GLY A 80 -1.19 19.36 -3.98
C GLY A 80 -1.45 20.75 -3.40
N GLY A 81 -1.31 20.92 -2.08
CA GLY A 81 -1.42 22.22 -1.42
C GLY A 81 -0.33 23.19 -1.87
N ILE A 82 0.93 22.75 -1.93
CA ILE A 82 2.04 23.57 -2.43
C ILE A 82 1.84 23.96 -3.89
N LEU A 83 1.39 23.01 -4.72
CA LEU A 83 1.06 23.27 -6.13
C LEU A 83 -0.05 24.32 -6.27
N LEU A 84 -1.13 24.20 -5.50
CA LEU A 84 -2.24 25.16 -5.48
C LEU A 84 -1.78 26.57 -5.08
N VAL A 85 -0.92 26.67 -4.06
CA VAL A 85 -0.33 27.95 -3.65
C VAL A 85 0.56 28.51 -4.75
N GLY A 86 1.41 27.68 -5.37
CA GLY A 86 2.27 28.08 -6.48
C GLY A 86 1.48 28.61 -7.67
N VAL A 87 0.44 27.88 -8.10
CA VAL A 87 -0.48 28.32 -9.17
C VAL A 87 -1.20 29.60 -8.78
N GLY A 88 -1.67 29.71 -7.53
CA GLY A 88 -2.34 30.91 -7.02
C GLY A 88 -1.47 32.17 -7.04
N ILE A 89 -0.18 32.05 -6.70
CA ILE A 89 0.78 33.16 -6.71
C ILE A 89 1.20 33.53 -8.13
N PHE A 90 1.32 32.55 -9.03
CA PHE A 90 1.72 32.79 -10.42
C PHE A 90 0.60 33.37 -11.28
N TRP A 91 -0.67 33.07 -10.97
CA TRP A 91 -1.81 33.50 -11.78
C TRP A 91 -1.90 35.03 -12.00
N PRO A 92 -1.72 35.90 -10.99
CA PRO A 92 -1.70 37.35 -11.16
C PRO A 92 -0.60 37.82 -12.12
N ILE A 93 0.56 37.18 -12.11
CA ILE A 93 1.71 37.57 -12.93
C ILE A 93 1.42 37.27 -14.41
N PHE A 94 0.90 36.09 -14.72
CA PHE A 94 0.45 35.75 -16.07
C PHE A 94 -0.67 36.68 -16.55
N PHE A 95 -1.62 37.01 -15.67
CA PHE A 95 -2.71 37.91 -15.99
C PHE A 95 -2.22 39.33 -16.32
N ILE A 96 -1.33 39.88 -15.51
CA ILE A 96 -0.74 41.21 -15.75
C ILE A 96 0.09 41.21 -17.04
N ALA A 97 0.92 40.20 -17.28
CA ALA A 97 1.69 40.08 -18.50
C ALA A 97 0.79 40.02 -19.75
N MET A 98 -0.32 39.28 -19.68
CA MET A 98 -1.31 39.22 -20.75
C MET A 98 -2.00 40.57 -20.98
N VAL A 99 -2.37 41.30 -19.92
CA VAL A 99 -2.96 42.64 -20.03
C VAL A 99 -1.98 43.62 -20.66
N ILE A 100 -0.71 43.62 -20.22
CA ILE A 100 0.33 44.46 -20.83
C ILE A 100 0.46 44.13 -22.30
N TRP A 101 0.62 42.84 -22.66
CA TRP A 101 0.73 42.40 -24.05
C TRP A 101 -0.50 42.78 -24.90
N LEU A 102 -1.71 42.71 -24.33
CA LEU A 102 -2.94 43.11 -25.02
C LEU A 102 -2.99 44.62 -25.27
N CYS A 103 -2.52 45.43 -24.31
CA CYS A 103 -2.47 46.88 -24.40
C CYS A 103 -1.32 47.40 -25.29
N THR A 104 -0.17 46.72 -25.31
CA THR A 104 0.97 47.05 -26.19
C THR A 104 0.90 46.36 -27.54
N ARG A 105 -0.12 45.52 -27.78
CA ARG A 105 -0.36 44.95 -29.10
C ARG A 105 -0.76 46.06 -30.06
N GLU A 106 0.20 46.50 -30.85
CA GLU A 106 -0.08 47.30 -32.03
C GLU A 106 -0.96 46.46 -32.96
N LYS A 107 -2.12 47.02 -33.34
CA LYS A 107 -2.96 46.42 -34.37
C LYS A 107 -2.12 46.43 -35.65
N PRO A 108 -1.90 45.29 -36.33
CA PRO A 108 -1.27 45.32 -37.64
C PRO A 108 -2.10 46.27 -38.49
N ILE A 109 -1.45 47.35 -38.96
CA ILE A 109 -2.04 48.39 -39.79
C ILE A 109 -2.69 47.66 -40.97
N SER A 110 -4.02 47.61 -40.95
CA SER A 110 -4.80 47.19 -42.12
C SER A 110 -4.47 48.19 -43.21
N GLN A 111 -3.96 47.66 -44.33
CA GLN A 111 -3.74 48.39 -45.57
C GLN A 111 -4.98 49.17 -46.00
#